data_AF-A0A7J6NX16-F1
#
_entry.id   AF-A0A7J6NX16-F1
#
_cell.length_a   1.000
_cell.length_b   1.000
_cell.length_c   1.000
_cell.angle_alpha   90.00
_cell.angle_beta   90.00
_cell.angle_gamma   90.00
#
_symmetry.space_group_name_H-M   'P 1'
#
loop_
_entity.id
_entity.type
_entity.pdbx_description
1 polymer ?
#
loop_
_entity_poly.entity_id
_entity_poly.type
_entity_poly.pdbx_seq_one_letter_code
_entity_poly.pdbx_strand_id
1 'polypeptide(L)'
;MSVKSRISIVVADITKLEGVQAIVNAANSSLLGGGGVDGAIHRAAGPELKRYCEREFEGPKRCPTGGSRITPAFNLKHCEHVIHTVGPVWHGGSRREPELLKSCYQTSLQLATENDIDSIAFPGISTGIYGYPLDEASREAVGTVVDYLKSHSKPSKVVFCAFAEENAESLKKALDAITD
;
A
#
# COMPACT_ATOMS: atom_id res chain seq x y z
N MET A 1 -10.14 10.78 19.65
CA MET A 1 -10.82 10.24 18.47
C MET A 1 -10.44 8.78 18.34
N SER A 2 -11.38 7.88 18.03
CA SER A 2 -11.04 6.46 17.80
C SER A 2 -10.14 6.33 16.58
N VAL A 3 -9.19 5.39 16.59
CA VAL A 3 -8.30 5.11 15.44
C VAL A 3 -9.12 4.78 14.19
N LYS A 4 -10.28 4.14 14.35
CA LYS A 4 -11.17 3.81 13.23
C LYS A 4 -11.63 5.03 12.45
N SER A 5 -11.78 6.21 13.09
CA SER A 5 -12.22 7.42 12.38
C SER A 5 -11.16 7.99 11.43
N ARG A 6 -9.91 7.50 11.51
CA ARG A 6 -8.82 7.84 10.59
C ARG A 6 -8.76 6.91 9.39
N ILE A 7 -9.55 5.83 9.38
CA ILE A 7 -9.55 4.80 8.34
C ILE A 7 -10.83 4.91 7.51
N SER A 8 -10.69 4.87 6.19
CA SER A 8 -11.82 4.78 5.27
C SER A 8 -11.57 3.67 4.24
N ILE A 9 -12.65 3.07 3.75
CA ILE A 9 -12.62 2.01 2.74
C ILE A 9 -13.45 2.48 1.56
N VAL A 10 -12.86 2.51 0.37
CA VAL A 10 -13.52 2.95 -0.87
C VAL A 10 -13.28 1.95 -1.98
N VAL A 11 -14.22 1.83 -2.91
CA VAL A 11 -14.03 1.07 -4.16
C VAL A 11 -13.71 2.08 -5.26
N ALA A 12 -12.49 2.04 -5.77
CA ALA A 12 -12.02 3.01 -6.76
C ALA A 12 -10.78 2.51 -7.52
N ASP A 13 -10.46 3.21 -8.61
CA ASP A 13 -9.15 3.17 -9.22
C ASP A 13 -8.21 4.08 -8.43
N ILE A 14 -7.19 3.49 -7.78
CA ILE A 14 -6.25 4.25 -6.93
C ILE A 14 -5.50 5.33 -7.71
N THR A 15 -5.37 5.20 -9.04
CA THR A 15 -4.73 6.20 -9.91
C THR A 15 -5.61 7.43 -10.19
N LYS A 16 -6.84 7.44 -9.66
CA LYS A 16 -7.81 8.53 -9.76
C LYS A 16 -8.30 9.00 -8.39
N LEU A 17 -7.73 8.46 -7.31
CA LEU A 17 -8.22 8.71 -5.95
C LEU A 17 -7.71 10.07 -5.45
N GLU A 18 -8.62 11.01 -5.29
CA GLU A 18 -8.30 12.35 -4.80
C GLU A 18 -8.29 12.45 -3.27
N GLY A 19 -7.69 13.51 -2.74
CA GLY A 19 -7.70 13.82 -1.32
C GLY A 19 -6.77 12.95 -0.48
N VAL A 20 -5.68 12.46 -1.09
CA VAL A 20 -4.55 11.81 -0.41
C VAL A 20 -3.23 12.36 -0.93
N GLN A 21 -2.23 12.50 -0.06
CA GLN A 21 -0.90 12.99 -0.42
C GLN A 21 -0.01 11.88 -0.99
N ALA A 22 -0.24 10.63 -0.59
CA ALA A 22 0.47 9.48 -1.13
C ALA A 22 -0.46 8.35 -1.52
N ILE A 23 -0.12 7.66 -2.61
CA ILE A 23 -0.69 6.35 -2.94
C ILE A 23 0.39 5.28 -2.80
N VAL A 24 -0.02 4.09 -2.37
CA VAL A 24 0.85 2.92 -2.32
C VAL A 24 0.74 2.13 -3.62
N ASN A 25 1.89 1.74 -4.16
CA ASN A 25 2.01 0.82 -5.27
C ASN A 25 2.36 -0.58 -4.75
N ALA A 26 1.53 -1.58 -5.03
CA ALA A 26 1.86 -2.98 -4.83
C ALA A 26 2.79 -3.45 -5.95
N ALA A 27 4.10 -3.23 -5.74
CA ALA A 27 5.15 -3.43 -6.72
C ALA A 27 5.76 -4.84 -6.66
N ASN A 28 6.66 -5.10 -7.60
CA ASN A 28 7.57 -6.24 -7.55
C ASN A 28 9.01 -5.78 -7.21
N SER A 29 9.91 -6.72 -6.90
CA SER A 29 11.26 -6.41 -6.42
C SER A 29 12.13 -5.61 -7.41
N SER A 30 11.76 -5.56 -8.70
CA SER A 30 12.44 -4.68 -9.66
C SER A 30 12.11 -3.20 -9.47
N LEU A 31 10.91 -2.87 -8.97
CA LEU A 31 10.34 -1.51 -8.95
C LEU A 31 10.22 -0.84 -10.34
N LEU A 32 10.32 -1.62 -11.42
CA LEU A 32 10.36 -1.12 -12.79
C LEU A 32 9.02 -1.26 -13.53
N GLY A 33 7.93 -1.38 -12.77
CA GLY A 33 6.59 -1.64 -13.26
C GLY A 33 6.28 -3.13 -13.43
N GLY A 34 5.03 -3.41 -13.79
CA GLY A 34 4.50 -4.75 -13.91
C GLY A 34 3.04 -4.77 -14.41
N GLY A 35 2.31 -5.83 -14.06
CA GLY A 35 0.87 -5.93 -14.28
C GLY A 35 0.03 -5.32 -13.15
N GLY A 36 -1.30 -5.43 -13.23
CA GLY A 36 -2.21 -5.01 -12.17
C GLY A 36 -2.09 -3.52 -11.82
N VAL A 37 -2.13 -3.21 -10.52
CA VAL A 37 -2.04 -1.84 -10.00
C VAL A 37 -0.68 -1.20 -10.26
N ASP A 38 0.41 -1.98 -10.25
CA ASP A 38 1.77 -1.50 -10.57
C ASP A 38 1.84 -0.94 -11.99
N GLY A 39 1.33 -1.70 -12.95
CA GLY A 39 1.21 -1.23 -14.33
C GLY A 39 0.29 -0.02 -14.48
N ALA A 40 -0.82 0.03 -13.73
CA ALA A 40 -1.74 1.17 -13.77
C ALA A 40 -1.07 2.45 -13.26
N ILE A 41 -0.40 2.38 -12.11
CA ILE A 41 0.34 3.51 -11.53
C ILE A 41 1.47 3.96 -12.45
N HIS A 42 2.27 3.04 -13.01
CA HIS A 42 3.33 3.41 -13.96
C HIS A 42 2.80 4.07 -15.23
N ARG A 43 1.68 3.60 -15.78
CA ARG A 43 1.04 4.24 -16.94
C ARG A 43 0.54 5.65 -16.61
N ALA A 44 -0.09 5.83 -15.45
CA ALA A 44 -0.64 7.10 -15.02
C ALA A 44 0.44 8.12 -14.62
N ALA A 45 1.49 7.69 -13.91
CA ALA A 45 2.62 8.53 -13.50
C ALA A 45 3.55 8.88 -14.67
N GLY A 46 3.53 8.09 -15.74
CA GLY A 46 4.36 8.29 -16.93
C GLY A 46 5.76 7.65 -16.83
N PRO A 47 6.54 7.72 -17.92
CA PRO A 47 7.83 7.01 -18.04
C PRO A 47 8.89 7.48 -17.05
N GLU A 48 8.78 8.72 -16.55
CA GLU A 48 9.71 9.29 -15.58
C GLU A 48 9.74 8.54 -14.25
N LEU A 49 8.61 7.94 -13.82
CA LEU A 49 8.56 7.11 -12.62
C LEU A 49 9.53 5.93 -12.73
N LYS A 50 9.50 5.22 -13.86
CA LYS A 50 10.39 4.08 -14.10
C LYS A 50 11.86 4.54 -14.15
N ARG A 51 12.16 5.62 -14.88
CA ARG A 51 13.52 6.18 -15.00
C ARG A 51 14.08 6.59 -13.64
N TYR A 52 13.23 7.16 -12.78
CA TYR A 52 13.59 7.50 -11.40
C TYR A 52 13.92 6.23 -10.60
N CYS A 53 13.06 5.21 -10.63
CA CYS A 53 13.31 3.93 -9.94
C CYS A 53 14.57 3.21 -10.45
N GLU A 54 14.90 3.33 -11.73
CA GLU A 54 16.15 2.79 -12.31
C GLU A 54 17.37 3.49 -11.72
N ARG A 55 17.35 4.82 -11.67
CA ARG A 55 18.48 5.63 -11.18
C ARG A 55 18.67 5.55 -9.66
N GLU A 56 17.58 5.60 -8.89
CA GLU A 56 17.67 5.75 -7.43
C GLU A 56 17.74 4.41 -6.68
N PHE A 57 17.13 3.36 -7.22
CA PHE A 57 16.93 2.08 -6.50
C PHE A 57 17.67 0.90 -7.09
N GLU A 58 18.86 1.10 -7.65
CA GLU A 58 19.68 0.03 -8.22
C GLU A 58 20.51 -0.75 -7.18
N GLY A 59 20.93 -1.97 -7.56
CA GLY A 59 21.79 -2.83 -6.76
C GLY A 59 21.28 -3.03 -5.32
N PRO A 60 22.07 -2.71 -4.28
CA PRO A 60 21.68 -2.90 -2.89
C PRO A 60 20.52 -2.00 -2.44
N LYS A 61 20.18 -0.96 -3.21
CA LYS A 61 19.06 -0.05 -2.91
C LYS A 61 17.70 -0.58 -3.40
N ARG A 62 17.68 -1.69 -4.16
CA ARG A 62 16.44 -2.37 -4.55
C ARG A 62 15.58 -2.71 -3.33
N CYS A 63 14.30 -2.95 -3.57
CA CYS A 63 13.33 -3.21 -2.51
C CYS A 63 13.11 -4.72 -2.34
N PRO A 64 13.52 -5.31 -1.20
CA PRO A 64 13.19 -6.70 -0.90
C PRO A 64 11.71 -6.84 -0.55
N THR A 65 11.18 -8.07 -0.61
CA THR A 65 9.84 -8.39 -0.12
C THR A 65 9.67 -7.91 1.33
N GLY A 66 8.54 -7.27 1.64
CA GLY A 66 8.26 -6.63 2.92
C GLY A 66 8.78 -5.20 3.04
N GLY A 67 9.68 -4.77 2.15
CA GLY A 67 10.23 -3.41 2.15
C GLY A 67 9.38 -2.41 1.38
N SER A 68 9.70 -1.12 1.56
CA SER A 68 9.09 -0.02 0.81
C SER A 68 10.11 1.04 0.35
N ARG A 69 9.80 1.78 -0.71
CA ARG A 69 10.56 2.93 -1.25
C ARG A 69 9.59 4.04 -1.63
N ILE A 70 10.03 5.29 -1.62
CA ILE A 70 9.19 6.45 -1.95
C ILE A 70 9.76 7.21 -3.14
N THR A 71 8.88 7.70 -4.01
CA THR A 71 9.20 8.58 -5.14
C THR A 71 8.24 9.77 -5.18
N PRO A 72 8.56 10.82 -5.95
CA PRO A 72 7.54 11.75 -6.44
C PRO A 72 6.47 11.03 -7.26
N ALA A 73 5.27 11.62 -7.37
CA ALA A 73 4.15 11.02 -8.11
C ALA A 73 4.13 11.33 -9.62
N PHE A 74 5.03 12.20 -10.10
CA PHE A 74 5.16 12.57 -11.51
C PHE A 74 3.84 13.08 -12.12
N ASN A 75 3.28 12.38 -13.12
CA ASN A 75 2.06 12.82 -13.80
C ASN A 75 0.77 12.58 -13.01
N LEU A 76 0.82 11.90 -11.86
CA LEU A 76 -0.31 11.74 -10.96
C LEU A 76 -0.56 13.06 -10.20
N LYS A 77 -1.34 13.97 -10.79
CA LYS A 77 -1.54 15.34 -10.26
C LYS A 77 -2.35 15.45 -8.96
N HIS A 78 -3.00 14.37 -8.53
CA HIS A 78 -3.89 14.35 -7.35
C HIS A 78 -3.18 13.88 -6.08
N CYS A 79 -1.92 13.45 -6.17
CA CYS A 79 -1.07 13.10 -5.03
C CYS A 79 0.36 13.60 -5.28
N GLU A 80 1.17 13.62 -4.23
CA GLU A 80 2.54 14.14 -4.26
C GLU A 80 3.57 13.00 -4.34
N HIS A 81 3.23 11.85 -3.75
CA HIS A 81 4.13 10.72 -3.61
C HIS A 81 3.53 9.39 -4.04
N VAL A 82 4.41 8.50 -4.53
CA VAL A 82 4.12 7.07 -4.69
C VAL A 82 5.03 6.31 -3.74
N ILE A 83 4.45 5.48 -2.87
CA ILE A 83 5.19 4.57 -2.00
C ILE A 83 5.11 3.17 -2.60
N HIS A 84 6.22 2.66 -3.10
CA HIS A 84 6.33 1.34 -3.69
C HIS A 84 6.65 0.32 -2.60
N THR A 85 5.81 -0.69 -2.44
CA THR A 85 6.03 -1.78 -1.48
C THR A 85 5.96 -3.13 -2.16
N VAL A 86 6.80 -4.08 -1.73
CA VAL A 86 6.92 -5.38 -2.39
C VAL A 86 6.26 -6.45 -1.54
N GLY A 87 5.02 -6.79 -1.91
CA GLY A 87 4.24 -7.84 -1.25
C GLY A 87 4.84 -9.24 -1.40
N PRO A 88 4.56 -10.18 -0.47
CA PRO A 88 4.94 -11.58 -0.64
C PRO A 88 4.04 -12.30 -1.64
N VAL A 89 4.60 -13.28 -2.35
CA VAL A 89 3.84 -14.27 -3.12
C VAL A 89 3.32 -15.32 -2.14
N TRP A 90 2.04 -15.67 -2.26
CA TRP A 90 1.42 -16.66 -1.38
C TRP A 90 1.86 -18.08 -1.72
N HIS A 91 2.39 -18.79 -0.72
CA HIS A 91 2.82 -20.19 -0.82
C HIS A 91 2.19 -21.05 0.29
N GLY A 92 1.03 -20.65 0.81
CA GLY A 92 0.31 -21.38 1.85
C GLY A 92 0.59 -20.91 3.27
N GLY A 93 1.24 -19.76 3.47
CA GLY A 93 1.30 -19.05 4.76
C GLY A 93 2.39 -19.52 5.73
N SER A 94 3.25 -20.45 5.30
CA SER A 94 4.33 -21.03 6.13
C SER A 94 5.73 -20.51 5.80
N ARG A 95 5.85 -19.55 4.87
CA ARG A 95 7.09 -18.95 4.37
C ARG A 95 7.22 -17.48 4.76
N ARG A 96 6.68 -17.14 5.92
CA ARG A 96 6.66 -15.80 6.50
C ARG A 96 5.81 -14.79 5.72
N GLU A 97 4.90 -15.23 4.87
CA GLU A 97 4.04 -14.34 4.09
C GLU A 97 3.21 -13.40 5.00
N PRO A 98 2.62 -13.85 6.12
CA PRO A 98 1.93 -12.95 7.04
C PRO A 98 2.83 -11.83 7.56
N GLU A 99 4.03 -12.16 8.03
CA GLU A 99 5.00 -11.19 8.57
C GLU A 99 5.49 -10.23 7.49
N LEU A 100 5.73 -10.72 6.27
CA LEU A 100 6.15 -9.90 5.14
C LEU A 100 5.04 -8.97 4.69
N LEU A 101 3.78 -9.43 4.67
CA LEU A 101 2.64 -8.58 4.34
C LEU A 101 2.44 -7.48 5.39
N LYS A 102 2.52 -7.80 6.68
CA LYS A 102 2.53 -6.81 7.78
C LYS A 102 3.64 -5.78 7.54
N SER A 103 4.84 -6.23 7.21
CA SER A 103 6.00 -5.37 6.97
C SER A 103 5.76 -4.38 5.81
N CYS A 104 5.03 -4.79 4.76
CA CYS A 104 4.67 -3.88 3.65
C CYS A 104 3.87 -2.67 4.14
N TYR A 105 2.82 -2.92 4.93
CA TYR A 105 1.99 -1.85 5.49
C TYR A 105 2.77 -1.00 6.50
N GLN A 106 3.52 -1.62 7.41
CA GLN A 106 4.32 -0.91 8.41
C GLN A 106 5.36 0.02 7.78
N THR A 107 6.16 -0.49 6.85
CA THR A 107 7.23 0.30 6.21
C THR A 107 6.66 1.40 5.32
N SER A 108 5.49 1.19 4.70
CA SER A 108 4.81 2.23 3.93
C SER A 108 4.29 3.36 4.83
N LEU A 109 3.68 3.02 5.97
CA LEU A 109 3.24 4.00 6.96
C LEU A 109 4.42 4.75 7.59
N GLN A 110 5.52 4.05 7.86
CA GLN A 110 6.75 4.65 8.36
C GLN A 110 7.29 5.69 7.38
N LEU A 111 7.40 5.35 6.09
CA LEU A 111 7.81 6.31 5.06
C LEU A 111 6.86 7.50 4.99
N ALA A 112 5.56 7.30 5.15
CA ALA A 112 4.60 8.40 5.22
C ALA A 112 4.91 9.35 6.39
N THR A 113 5.05 8.80 7.60
CA THR A 113 5.38 9.57 8.80
C THR A 113 6.72 10.31 8.67
N GLU A 114 7.76 9.64 8.17
CA GLU A 114 9.10 10.20 8.01
C GLU A 114 9.16 11.34 6.97
N ASN A 115 8.23 11.34 6.01
CA ASN A 115 8.13 12.38 4.98
C ASN A 115 6.98 13.37 5.25
N ASP A 116 6.46 13.40 6.48
CA ASP A 116 5.38 14.28 6.93
C ASP A 116 4.04 14.15 6.16
N ILE A 117 3.84 13.03 5.47
CA ILE A 117 2.65 12.69 4.70
C ILE A 117 1.50 12.35 5.66
N ASP A 118 0.42 13.12 5.61
CA ASP A 118 -0.70 13.03 6.53
C ASP A 118 -1.87 12.21 5.97
N SER A 119 -1.88 11.92 4.67
CA SER A 119 -2.91 11.10 4.03
C SER A 119 -2.34 10.11 3.02
N ILE A 120 -2.66 8.83 3.20
CA ILE A 120 -2.13 7.71 2.40
C ILE A 120 -3.25 6.76 1.95
N ALA A 121 -3.16 6.26 0.72
CA ALA A 121 -4.06 5.24 0.19
C ALA A 121 -3.34 3.92 -0.14
N PHE A 122 -3.89 2.79 0.30
CA PHE A 122 -3.39 1.44 0.06
C PHE A 122 -4.29 0.68 -0.94
N PRO A 123 -3.72 0.01 -1.96
CA PRO A 123 -4.44 -1.00 -2.72
C PRO A 123 -4.46 -2.33 -1.94
N GLY A 124 -5.15 -3.34 -2.47
CA GLY A 124 -5.00 -4.72 -2.01
C GLY A 124 -3.61 -5.28 -2.32
N ILE A 125 -2.68 -5.20 -1.37
CA ILE A 125 -1.31 -5.75 -1.54
C ILE A 125 -1.38 -7.28 -1.55
N SER A 126 -0.72 -7.89 -2.52
CA SER A 126 -0.60 -9.35 -2.73
C SER A 126 -1.89 -10.13 -3.05
N THR A 127 -3.07 -9.51 -3.05
CA THR A 127 -4.36 -10.21 -3.28
C THR A 127 -4.71 -10.43 -4.76
N GLY A 128 -3.91 -9.88 -5.68
CA GLY A 128 -4.05 -10.10 -7.12
C GLY A 128 -3.17 -11.24 -7.62
N ILE A 129 -2.22 -10.91 -8.50
CA ILE A 129 -1.29 -11.88 -9.14
C ILE A 129 -0.53 -12.74 -8.12
N TYR A 130 -0.25 -12.21 -6.93
CA TYR A 130 0.49 -12.92 -5.87
C TYR A 130 -0.37 -13.89 -5.04
N GLY A 131 -1.69 -13.92 -5.27
CA GLY A 131 -2.59 -14.99 -4.81
C GLY A 131 -2.81 -15.08 -3.30
N TYR A 132 -2.53 -14.01 -2.53
CA TYR A 132 -2.79 -13.99 -1.10
C TYR A 132 -4.30 -14.07 -0.82
N PRO A 133 -4.77 -15.00 0.04
CA PRO A 133 -6.20 -15.12 0.36
C PRO A 133 -6.77 -13.80 0.86
N LEU A 134 -7.86 -13.35 0.24
CA LEU A 134 -8.39 -12.00 0.42
C LEU A 134 -8.73 -11.67 1.88
N ASP A 135 -9.42 -12.59 2.57
CA ASP A 135 -9.82 -12.38 3.97
C ASP A 135 -8.62 -12.36 4.92
N GLU A 136 -7.60 -13.19 4.66
CA GLU A 136 -6.37 -13.21 5.45
C GLU A 136 -5.58 -11.91 5.23
N ALA A 137 -5.36 -11.52 3.98
CA ALA A 137 -4.69 -10.27 3.65
C ALA A 137 -5.40 -9.05 4.24
N SER A 138 -6.74 -9.03 4.22
CA SER A 138 -7.54 -7.93 4.76
C SER A 138 -7.40 -7.82 6.28
N ARG A 139 -7.36 -8.95 7.00
CA ARG A 139 -7.07 -8.96 8.45
C ARG A 139 -5.69 -8.40 8.74
N GLU A 140 -4.68 -8.82 8.00
CA GLU A 140 -3.31 -8.34 8.19
C GLU A 140 -3.16 -6.86 7.86
N ALA A 141 -3.78 -6.40 6.78
CA ALA A 141 -3.78 -5.01 6.36
C ALA A 141 -4.40 -4.10 7.43
N VAL A 142 -5.63 -4.42 7.85
CA VAL A 142 -6.39 -3.60 8.80
C VAL A 142 -5.76 -3.63 10.17
N GLY A 143 -5.41 -4.82 10.69
CA GLY A 143 -4.77 -4.95 12.00
C GLY A 143 -3.48 -4.15 12.07
N THR A 144 -2.62 -4.28 11.06
CA THR A 144 -1.35 -3.55 11.00
C THR A 144 -1.54 -2.03 10.96
N VAL A 145 -2.48 -1.54 10.14
CA VAL A 145 -2.76 -0.10 10.05
C VAL A 145 -3.31 0.40 11.38
N VAL A 146 -4.26 -0.30 12.00
CA VAL A 146 -4.81 0.10 13.31
C VAL A 146 -3.71 0.17 14.37
N ASP A 147 -2.89 -0.86 14.49
CA ASP A 147 -1.82 -0.91 15.50
C ASP A 147 -0.80 0.21 15.31
N TYR A 148 -0.45 0.52 14.05
CA TYR A 148 0.42 1.65 13.74
C TYR A 148 -0.21 2.99 14.16
N LEU A 149 -1.47 3.23 13.81
CA LEU A 149 -2.17 4.49 14.11
C LEU A 149 -2.48 4.67 15.61
N LYS A 150 -2.57 3.58 16.40
CA LYS A 150 -2.66 3.66 17.88
C LYS A 150 -1.42 4.29 18.51
N SER A 151 -0.25 4.11 17.89
CA SER A 151 1.05 4.58 18.40
C SER A 151 1.56 5.85 17.69
N HIS A 152 0.93 6.29 16.60
CA HIS A 152 1.39 7.41 15.79
C HIS A 152 0.26 8.40 15.46
N SER A 153 0.51 9.70 15.62
CA SER A 153 -0.42 10.77 15.26
C SER A 153 -0.57 10.99 13.76
N LYS A 154 0.43 10.57 12.95
CA LYS A 154 0.41 10.57 11.48
C LYS A 154 0.52 9.14 10.92
N PRO A 155 0.03 8.89 9.70
CA PRO A 155 -0.82 9.78 8.88
C PRO A 155 -2.22 9.94 9.49
N SER A 156 -2.78 11.14 9.56
CA SER A 156 -4.12 11.37 10.14
C SER A 156 -5.25 10.68 9.34
N LYS A 157 -5.02 10.36 8.05
CA LYS A 157 -5.98 9.66 7.18
C LYS A 157 -5.33 8.48 6.44
N VAL A 158 -5.94 7.31 6.57
CA VAL A 158 -5.61 6.10 5.78
C VAL A 158 -6.83 5.67 4.97
N VAL A 159 -6.64 5.43 3.68
CA VAL A 159 -7.67 4.93 2.78
C VAL A 159 -7.28 3.53 2.30
N PHE A 160 -8.12 2.53 2.51
CA PHE A 160 -8.04 1.29 1.75
C PHE A 160 -8.84 1.45 0.47
N CYS A 161 -8.13 1.47 -0.67
CA CYS A 161 -8.68 1.58 -2.01
C CYS A 161 -8.84 0.16 -2.59
N ALA A 162 -10.03 -0.40 -2.41
CA ALA A 162 -10.44 -1.67 -2.97
C ALA A 162 -10.69 -1.54 -4.49
N PHE A 163 -10.28 -2.56 -5.26
CA PHE A 163 -10.55 -2.58 -6.69
C PHE A 163 -11.99 -3.02 -7.02
N ALA A 164 -12.56 -3.91 -6.21
CA ALA A 164 -13.92 -4.39 -6.33
C ALA A 164 -14.64 -4.43 -4.96
N GLU A 165 -15.97 -4.51 -4.99
CA GLU A 165 -16.81 -4.55 -3.78
C GLU A 165 -16.46 -5.72 -2.86
N GLU A 166 -16.16 -6.90 -3.41
CA GLU A 166 -15.75 -8.07 -2.62
C GLU A 166 -14.50 -7.77 -1.75
N ASN A 167 -13.53 -7.00 -2.28
CA ASN A 167 -12.36 -6.59 -1.52
C ASN A 167 -12.73 -5.61 -0.40
N ALA A 168 -13.62 -4.66 -0.69
CA ALA A 168 -14.11 -3.71 0.30
C ALA A 168 -14.88 -4.41 1.43
N GLU A 169 -15.68 -5.43 1.11
CA GLU A 169 -16.39 -6.22 2.11
C GLU A 169 -15.44 -6.96 3.06
N SER A 170 -14.39 -7.62 2.54
CA SER A 170 -13.39 -8.28 3.39
C SER A 170 -12.64 -7.29 4.29
N LEU A 171 -12.32 -6.10 3.79
CA LEU A 171 -11.72 -5.02 4.58
C LEU A 171 -12.67 -4.50 5.67
N LYS A 172 -13.96 -4.30 5.35
CA LYS A 172 -14.98 -3.85 6.30
C LYS A 172 -15.15 -4.87 7.43
N LYS A 173 -15.29 -6.17 7.09
CA LYS A 173 -15.34 -7.27 8.07
C LYS A 173 -14.12 -7.27 8.99
N ALA A 174 -12.93 -7.07 8.45
CA ALA A 174 -11.70 -7.00 9.24
C ALA A 174 -11.69 -5.78 10.18
N LEU A 175 -12.15 -4.61 9.71
CA LEU A 175 -12.22 -3.39 10.52
C LEU A 175 -13.28 -3.44 11.62
N ASP A 176 -14.42 -4.07 11.34
CA ASP A 176 -15.49 -4.26 12.33
C ASP A 176 -15.05 -5.20 13.46
N ALA A 177 -14.20 -6.20 13.15
CA ALA A 177 -13.67 -7.15 14.13
C ALA A 177 -12.64 -6.54 15.10
N ILE A 178 -12.07 -5.38 14.80
CA ILE A 178 -11.15 -4.68 15.72
C ILE A 178 -11.96 -4.08 16.87
N THR A 179 -11.67 -4.49 18.10
CA THR A 179 -12.19 -3.82 19.30
C THR A 179 -11.29 -2.64 19.68
N ASP A 180 -11.90 -1.51 20.06
CA ASP A 180 -11.18 -0.32 20.54
C ASP A 180 -10.44 -0.58 21.85
#